data_AF-A0A3E0VXH2-F1
#
_entry.id   AF-A0A3E0VXH2-F1
#
_cell.length_a   1.000
_cell.length_b   1.000
_cell.length_c   1.000
_cell.angle_alpha   90.00
_cell.angle_beta   90.00
_cell.angle_gamma   90.00
#
_symmetry.space_group_name_H-M   'P 1'
#
loop_
_entity.id
_entity.type
_entity.pdbx_description
1 polymer ?
#
loop_
_entity_poly.entity_id
_entity_poly.type
_entity_poly.pdbx_seq_one_letter_code
_entity_poly.pdbx_strand_id
1 'polypeptide(L)'
;MLDLDDAPVPSGTTADLWRSYVTAYRADTPARKTLCRIFTDALVADPTALARFGIWALSCLFDTDDDASLPLGQWGGGLVDSHSLHATKPTVFALLGYPLTGLVLMPVLLDLFHSQPERYARWLFLFVSGPGYRLPPAESAILRATAEPYKGDYGYRSLLELGRDVDPRARRMLQLRYTQSRGRR
;
A
#
# COMPACT_ATOMS: atom_id res chain seq x y z
N MET A 1 17.17 4.56 9.26
CA MET A 1 16.34 5.59 8.57
C MET A 1 16.18 5.12 7.14
N LEU A 2 14.95 5.01 6.63
CA LEU A 2 14.73 4.60 5.23
C LEU A 2 15.43 5.59 4.30
N ASP A 3 16.30 5.08 3.43
CA ASP A 3 16.84 5.85 2.32
C ASP A 3 16.07 5.51 1.03
N LEU A 4 15.47 6.52 0.41
CA LEU A 4 14.73 6.34 -0.85
C LEU A 4 15.69 6.20 -2.03
N ASP A 5 16.92 6.65 -1.89
CA ASP A 5 17.91 6.59 -2.96
C ASP A 5 18.44 5.15 -3.17
N ASP A 6 18.22 4.26 -2.20
CA ASP A 6 18.52 2.82 -2.26
C ASP A 6 17.44 1.96 -2.96
N ALA A 7 16.38 2.59 -3.50
CA ALA A 7 15.30 1.85 -4.15
C ALA A 7 15.81 1.02 -5.34
N PRO A 8 15.42 -0.26 -5.48
CA PRO A 8 15.91 -1.14 -6.55
C PRO A 8 15.17 -0.85 -7.88
N VAL A 9 15.34 0.35 -8.40
CA VAL A 9 14.75 0.80 -9.67
C VAL A 9 15.66 0.45 -10.86
N PRO A 10 15.10 0.12 -12.04
CA PRO A 10 15.88 -0.07 -13.25
C PRO A 10 16.67 1.19 -13.63
N SER A 11 17.88 0.99 -14.17
CA SER A 11 18.72 2.08 -14.67
C SER A 11 18.05 2.87 -15.81
N GLY A 12 18.55 4.08 -16.07
CA GLY A 12 18.05 4.94 -17.14
C GLY A 12 16.79 5.70 -16.72
N THR A 13 15.83 5.84 -17.64
CA THR A 13 14.66 6.70 -17.48
C THR A 13 13.84 6.42 -16.21
N THR A 14 13.67 5.16 -15.82
CA THR A 14 12.91 4.79 -14.61
C THR A 14 13.60 5.26 -13.33
N ALA A 15 14.93 5.13 -13.24
CA ALA A 15 15.71 5.68 -12.14
C ALA A 15 15.66 7.22 -12.10
N ASP A 16 15.68 7.88 -13.26
CA ASP A 16 15.56 9.34 -13.34
C ASP A 16 14.19 9.85 -12.86
N LEU A 17 13.12 9.13 -13.23
CA LEU A 17 11.76 9.42 -12.77
C LEU A 17 11.61 9.21 -11.27
N TRP A 18 12.19 8.15 -10.71
CA TRP A 18 12.20 7.93 -9.26
C TRP A 18 12.92 9.07 -8.53
N ARG A 19 14.14 9.42 -8.95
CA ARG A 19 14.90 10.54 -8.36
C ARG A 19 14.15 11.87 -8.46
N SER A 20 13.50 12.12 -9.59
CA SER A 20 12.67 13.32 -9.79
C SER A 20 11.48 13.34 -8.84
N TYR A 21 10.81 12.21 -8.68
CA TYR A 21 9.71 12.05 -7.73
C TYR A 21 10.17 12.27 -6.28
N VAL A 22 11.24 11.61 -5.85
CA VAL A 22 11.81 11.73 -4.49
C VAL A 22 12.22 13.16 -4.19
N THR A 23 12.87 13.83 -5.15
CA THR A 23 13.24 15.25 -5.04
C THR A 23 12.01 16.13 -4.86
N ALA A 24 10.98 15.94 -5.70
CA ALA A 24 9.72 16.67 -5.61
C ALA A 24 8.96 16.39 -4.31
N TYR A 25 9.03 15.16 -3.80
CA TYR A 25 8.44 14.76 -2.52
C TYR A 25 9.13 15.46 -1.35
N ARG A 26 10.47 15.40 -1.29
CA ARG A 26 11.30 16.05 -0.27
C ARG A 26 11.07 17.57 -0.26
N ALA A 27 10.93 18.18 -1.44
CA ALA A 27 10.66 19.62 -1.60
C ALA A 27 9.17 20.01 -1.49
N ASP A 28 8.27 19.05 -1.23
CA ASP A 28 6.81 19.26 -1.16
C ASP A 28 6.17 19.92 -2.39
N THR A 29 6.71 19.71 -3.58
CA THR A 29 6.18 20.39 -4.76
C THR A 29 4.84 19.77 -5.21
N PRO A 30 3.93 20.55 -5.82
CA PRO A 30 2.72 20.01 -6.42
C PRO A 30 2.99 18.96 -7.51
N ALA A 31 4.13 19.09 -8.21
CA ALA A 31 4.55 18.20 -9.28
C ALA A 31 4.77 16.74 -8.83
N ARG A 32 4.98 16.49 -7.53
CA ARG A 32 5.20 15.14 -6.99
C ARG A 32 4.11 14.15 -7.39
N LYS A 33 2.85 14.60 -7.49
CA LYS A 33 1.71 13.73 -7.85
C LYS A 33 1.85 13.21 -9.28
N THR A 34 2.16 14.11 -10.20
CA THR A 34 2.40 13.77 -11.61
C THR A 34 3.63 12.89 -11.79
N LEU A 35 4.73 13.21 -11.11
CA LEU A 35 5.97 12.43 -11.18
C LEU A 35 5.81 11.03 -10.59
N CYS A 36 5.08 10.89 -9.48
CA CYS A 36 4.72 9.60 -8.90
C CYS A 36 4.00 8.72 -9.92
N ARG A 37 3.06 9.32 -10.67
CA ARG A 37 2.31 8.64 -11.71
C ARG A 37 3.19 8.19 -12.87
N ILE A 38 3.97 9.09 -13.45
CA ILE A 38 4.85 8.76 -14.57
C ILE A 38 5.87 7.67 -14.18
N PHE A 39 6.44 7.76 -12.97
CA PHE A 39 7.31 6.72 -12.44
C PHE A 39 6.60 5.37 -12.33
N THR A 40 5.39 5.37 -11.76
CA THR A 40 4.61 4.12 -11.58
C THR A 40 4.24 3.51 -12.93
N ASP A 41 3.83 4.30 -13.91
CA ASP A 41 3.48 3.83 -15.25
C ASP A 41 4.71 3.19 -15.94
N ALA A 42 5.90 3.79 -15.77
CA ALA A 42 7.15 3.22 -16.26
C ALA A 42 7.53 1.92 -15.55
N LEU A 43 7.25 1.81 -14.25
CA LEU A 43 7.53 0.61 -13.46
C LEU A 43 6.57 -0.54 -13.81
N VAL A 44 5.29 -0.26 -14.03
CA VAL A 44 4.27 -1.26 -14.42
C VAL A 44 4.56 -1.90 -15.78
N ALA A 45 5.28 -1.21 -16.66
CA ALA A 45 5.70 -1.76 -17.94
C ALA A 45 6.77 -2.88 -17.82
N ASP A 46 7.42 -3.03 -16.67
CA ASP A 46 8.40 -4.09 -16.38
C ASP A 46 7.97 -4.89 -15.13
N PRO A 47 7.31 -6.06 -15.32
CA PRO A 47 6.83 -6.88 -14.21
C PRO A 47 7.92 -7.31 -13.22
N THR A 48 9.15 -7.52 -13.70
CA THR A 48 10.26 -7.95 -12.84
C THR A 48 10.73 -6.79 -11.96
N ALA A 49 10.87 -5.59 -12.54
CA ALA A 49 11.18 -4.38 -11.79
C ALA A 49 10.08 -4.03 -10.79
N LEU A 50 8.81 -4.14 -11.20
CA LEU A 50 7.65 -3.92 -10.33
C LEU A 50 7.68 -4.84 -9.12
N ALA A 51 7.89 -6.14 -9.32
CA ALA A 51 7.96 -7.10 -8.23
C ALA A 51 9.12 -6.79 -7.28
N ARG A 52 10.33 -6.51 -7.81
CA ARG A 52 11.51 -6.17 -7.00
C ARG A 52 11.31 -4.90 -6.18
N PHE A 53 10.82 -3.83 -6.83
CA PHE A 53 10.55 -2.57 -6.16
C PHE A 53 9.43 -2.73 -5.12
N GLY A 54 8.35 -3.43 -5.46
CA GLY A 54 7.24 -3.67 -4.54
C GLY A 54 7.67 -4.47 -3.31
N ILE A 55 8.47 -5.53 -3.46
CA ILE A 55 9.01 -6.30 -2.33
C ILE A 55 9.85 -5.41 -1.43
N TRP A 56 10.76 -4.61 -2.00
CA TRP A 56 11.57 -3.66 -1.24
C TRP A 56 10.71 -2.60 -0.52
N ALA A 57 9.72 -2.04 -1.21
CA ALA A 57 8.85 -1.04 -0.61
C ALA A 57 8.02 -1.64 0.53
N LEU A 58 7.50 -2.86 0.36
CA LEU A 58 6.80 -3.58 1.42
C LEU A 58 7.75 -3.92 2.57
N SER A 59 9.00 -4.33 2.34
CA SER A 59 9.95 -4.58 3.43
C SER A 59 10.33 -3.32 4.19
N CYS A 60 10.27 -2.16 3.55
CA CYS A 60 10.48 -0.87 4.23
C CYS A 60 9.25 -0.42 5.04
N LEU A 61 8.06 -0.87 4.64
CA LEU A 61 6.78 -0.55 5.29
C LEU A 61 6.39 -1.56 6.37
N PHE A 62 6.88 -2.79 6.25
CA PHE A 62 6.57 -3.90 7.13
C PHE A 62 7.67 -4.05 8.17
N ASP A 63 7.24 -4.14 9.43
CA ASP A 63 8.12 -4.61 10.48
C ASP A 63 8.39 -6.09 10.23
N THR A 64 9.61 -6.43 9.81
CA THR A 64 10.00 -7.83 9.61
C THR A 64 10.43 -8.49 10.93
N ASP A 65 10.67 -7.69 11.96
CA ASP A 65 10.94 -8.20 13.30
C ASP A 65 9.62 -8.40 14.04
N ASP A 66 9.35 -9.67 14.38
CA ASP A 66 8.14 -10.17 15.03
C ASP A 66 8.00 -9.70 16.50
N ASP A 67 8.81 -8.70 16.93
CA ASP A 67 8.89 -8.27 18.31
C ASP A 67 7.83 -7.20 18.59
N ALA A 68 6.78 -7.63 19.29
CA ALA A 68 5.49 -6.96 19.47
C ALA A 68 5.52 -5.64 20.27
N SER A 69 6.65 -4.96 20.41
CA SER A 69 6.84 -3.88 21.38
C SER A 69 6.72 -2.45 20.83
N LEU A 70 6.63 -2.24 19.51
CA LEU A 70 6.42 -0.89 18.95
C LEU A 70 5.44 -0.91 17.76
N PRO A 71 4.41 -0.05 17.72
CA PRO A 71 3.51 0.04 16.58
C PRO A 71 4.15 0.92 15.50
N LEU A 72 5.19 0.42 14.82
CA LEU A 72 5.67 1.03 13.58
C LEU A 72 5.06 0.40 12.31
N GLY A 73 4.04 -0.46 12.48
CA GLY A 73 3.12 -0.89 11.42
C GLY A 73 2.06 0.15 11.04
N GLN A 74 2.45 1.40 10.77
CA GLN A 74 1.53 2.45 10.34
C GLN A 74 1.15 2.32 8.84
N TRP A 75 0.67 1.16 8.40
CA TRP A 75 -0.29 1.16 7.29
C TRP A 75 -1.61 1.71 7.85
N GLY A 76 -1.77 3.04 7.83
CA GLY A 76 -2.98 3.72 8.29
C GLY A 76 -2.78 4.89 9.26
N GLY A 77 -1.56 5.20 9.70
CA GLY A 77 -1.31 6.24 10.71
C GLY A 77 -1.14 7.67 10.20
N GLY A 78 -1.04 7.90 8.89
CA GLY A 78 -0.72 9.24 8.40
C GLY A 78 -1.12 9.52 6.96
N LEU A 79 -2.42 9.52 6.69
CA LEU A 79 -2.97 10.70 6.01
C LEU A 79 -3.07 11.79 7.09
N VAL A 80 -1.90 12.26 7.55
CA VAL A 80 -1.80 13.50 8.29
C VAL A 80 -2.13 14.54 7.23
N ASP A 81 -3.29 15.18 7.39
CA ASP A 81 -3.66 16.33 6.59
C ASP A 81 -2.46 17.26 6.51
N SER A 82 -2.22 17.81 5.33
CA SER A 82 -1.15 18.75 4.97
C SER A 82 -1.13 20.05 5.80
N HIS A 83 -1.78 20.07 6.96
CA HIS A 83 -2.05 21.24 7.79
C HIS A 83 -1.51 21.15 9.22
N SER A 84 -1.00 20.00 9.69
CA SER A 84 -0.37 19.92 11.02
C SER A 84 1.15 19.85 10.92
N LEU A 85 1.76 21.03 11.02
CA LEU A 85 3.10 21.33 11.54
C LEU A 85 4.32 20.74 10.80
N HIS A 86 5.36 21.56 10.71
CA HIS A 86 6.68 21.32 10.10
C HIS A 86 7.52 20.19 10.75
N ALA A 87 6.91 19.13 11.28
CA ALA A 87 7.60 17.95 11.75
C ALA A 87 7.80 16.99 10.56
N THR A 88 9.05 16.93 10.06
CA THR A 88 9.63 15.87 9.21
C THR A 88 8.62 14.90 8.59
N LYS A 89 8.28 15.10 7.31
CA LYS A 89 7.50 14.11 6.56
C LYS A 89 8.22 12.77 6.62
N PRO A 90 7.66 11.74 7.26
CA PRO A 90 8.29 10.44 7.31
C PRO A 90 8.52 9.93 5.89
N THR A 91 9.75 9.53 5.60
CA THR A 91 10.18 8.98 4.30
C THR A 91 9.26 7.85 3.81
N VAL A 92 8.68 7.09 4.73
CA VAL A 92 7.71 6.03 4.46
C VAL A 92 6.45 6.51 3.72
N PHE A 93 6.03 7.76 3.87
CA PHE A 93 4.87 8.30 3.16
C PHE A 93 5.13 8.55 1.67
N ALA A 94 6.39 8.59 1.23
CA ALA A 94 6.70 8.56 -0.20
C ALA A 94 6.27 7.22 -0.83
N LEU A 95 6.37 6.12 -0.08
CA LEU A 95 5.99 4.78 -0.56
C LEU A 95 4.48 4.55 -0.53
N LEU A 96 3.74 5.29 0.30
CA LEU A 96 2.28 5.22 0.42
C LEU A 96 1.53 6.16 -0.54
N GLY A 97 2.28 6.93 -1.34
CA GLY A 97 1.70 7.83 -2.34
C GLY A 97 0.90 7.08 -3.39
N TYR A 98 -0.17 7.72 -3.87
CA TYR A 98 -0.81 7.29 -5.11
C TYR A 98 0.07 7.72 -6.31
N PRO A 99 0.36 6.85 -7.31
CA PRO A 99 -0.18 5.50 -7.57
C PRO A 99 0.49 4.25 -7.01
N LEU A 100 1.63 4.38 -6.33
CA LEU A 100 2.40 3.24 -5.81
C LEU A 100 1.55 2.26 -5.00
N THR A 101 0.70 2.77 -4.11
CA THR A 101 -0.15 1.93 -3.24
C THR A 101 -1.06 0.99 -4.03
N GLY A 102 -1.69 1.46 -5.11
CA GLY A 102 -2.67 0.67 -5.88
C GLY A 102 -2.04 -0.18 -6.98
N LEU A 103 -1.06 0.36 -7.70
CA LEU A 103 -0.49 -0.30 -8.88
C LEU A 103 0.77 -1.11 -8.59
N VAL A 104 1.39 -0.93 -7.43
CA VAL A 104 2.67 -1.59 -7.09
C VAL A 104 2.55 -2.40 -5.81
N LEU A 105 2.17 -1.76 -4.69
CA LEU A 105 2.14 -2.43 -3.38
C LEU A 105 1.05 -3.49 -3.30
N MET A 106 -0.15 -3.20 -3.80
CA MET A 106 -1.27 -4.14 -3.70
C MET A 106 -1.06 -5.42 -4.52
N PRO A 107 -0.69 -5.37 -5.83
CA PRO A 107 -0.45 -6.59 -6.59
C PRO A 107 0.61 -7.48 -5.93
N VAL A 108 1.73 -6.89 -5.50
CA VAL A 108 2.81 -7.64 -4.85
C VAL A 108 2.37 -8.23 -3.51
N LEU A 109 1.59 -7.50 -2.71
CA LEU A 109 1.05 -8.03 -1.46
C LEU A 109 0.10 -9.22 -1.68
N LEU A 110 -0.73 -9.16 -2.73
CA LEU A 110 -1.64 -10.27 -3.07
C LEU A 110 -0.88 -11.51 -3.51
N ASP A 111 0.14 -11.36 -4.35
CA ASP A 111 0.99 -12.47 -4.79
C ASP A 111 1.72 -13.11 -3.59
N LEU A 112 2.28 -12.27 -2.70
CA LEU A 112 2.91 -12.73 -1.45
C LEU A 112 1.89 -13.46 -0.55
N PHE A 113 0.69 -12.92 -0.40
CA PHE A 113 -0.39 -13.54 0.36
C PHE A 113 -0.80 -14.89 -0.22
N HIS A 114 -0.88 -15.03 -1.55
CA HIS A 114 -1.21 -16.31 -2.18
C HIS A 114 -0.16 -17.39 -1.87
N SER A 115 1.11 -17.01 -1.82
CA SER A 115 2.21 -17.93 -1.48
C SER A 115 2.29 -18.28 0.00
N GLN A 116 2.03 -17.31 0.90
CA GLN A 116 2.20 -17.44 2.35
C GLN A 116 1.07 -16.69 3.10
N PRO A 117 -0.16 -17.22 3.11
CA PRO A 117 -1.32 -16.52 3.67
C PRO A 117 -1.13 -16.12 5.14
N GLU A 118 -0.57 -17.02 5.95
CA GLU A 118 -0.35 -16.83 7.39
C GLU A 118 0.56 -15.65 7.72
N ARG A 119 1.56 -15.40 6.88
CA ARG A 119 2.52 -14.31 7.07
C ARG A 119 1.99 -12.96 6.62
N TYR A 120 1.19 -12.93 5.55
CA TYR A 120 0.78 -11.68 4.89
C TYR A 120 -0.68 -11.29 5.13
N ALA A 121 -1.50 -12.13 5.77
CA ALA A 121 -2.90 -11.81 6.10
C ALA A 121 -3.05 -10.51 6.90
N ARG A 122 -2.19 -10.32 7.92
CA ARG A 122 -2.17 -9.09 8.74
C ARG A 122 -1.91 -7.85 7.89
N TRP A 123 -1.00 -7.95 6.92
CA TRP A 123 -0.63 -6.83 6.06
C TRP A 123 -1.74 -6.52 5.07
N LEU A 124 -2.33 -7.54 4.44
CA LEU A 124 -3.53 -7.38 3.61
C LEU A 124 -4.67 -6.69 4.38
N PHE A 125 -4.86 -7.08 5.64
CA PHE A 125 -5.80 -6.43 6.55
C PHE A 125 -5.48 -4.95 6.80
N LEU A 126 -4.23 -4.63 7.13
CA LEU A 126 -3.78 -3.25 7.39
C LEU A 126 -3.89 -2.37 6.14
N PHE A 127 -3.59 -2.90 4.96
CA PHE A 127 -3.78 -2.18 3.69
C PHE A 127 -5.23 -1.74 3.50
N VAL A 128 -6.15 -2.69 3.69
CA VAL A 128 -7.59 -2.52 3.45
C VAL A 128 -8.23 -1.61 4.49
N SER A 129 -7.86 -1.75 5.75
CA SER A 129 -8.37 -0.92 6.85
C SER A 129 -7.71 0.46 6.94
N GLY A 130 -6.52 0.62 6.36
CA GLY A 130 -5.77 1.86 6.26
C GLY A 130 -6.00 2.62 4.93
N PRO A 131 -4.95 2.87 4.12
CA PRO A 131 -5.04 3.75 2.96
C PRO A 131 -6.06 3.29 1.90
N GLY A 132 -6.36 1.98 1.84
CA GLY A 132 -7.36 1.41 0.95
C GLY A 132 -8.68 2.19 1.00
N TYR A 133 -9.32 2.33 2.16
CA TYR A 133 -10.65 2.95 2.22
C TYR A 133 -10.71 4.43 1.77
N ARG A 134 -9.57 5.12 1.69
CA ARG A 134 -9.48 6.53 1.24
C ARG A 134 -8.94 6.68 -0.19
N LEU A 135 -8.79 5.58 -0.93
CA LEU A 135 -8.38 5.63 -2.32
C LEU A 135 -9.41 6.42 -3.16
N PRO A 136 -8.96 7.32 -4.06
CA PRO A 136 -9.86 7.97 -4.99
C PRO A 136 -10.52 6.95 -5.96
N PRO A 137 -11.55 7.34 -6.73
CA PRO A 137 -12.37 6.39 -7.48
C PRO A 137 -11.63 5.52 -8.50
N ALA A 138 -10.66 6.08 -9.23
CA ALA A 138 -9.90 5.33 -10.23
C ALA A 138 -9.02 4.26 -9.57
N GLU A 139 -8.57 4.54 -8.37
CA GLU A 139 -7.68 3.74 -7.55
C GLU A 139 -8.43 2.65 -6.82
N SER A 140 -9.63 2.97 -6.35
CA SER A 140 -10.61 1.99 -5.89
C SER A 140 -10.95 1.00 -7.01
N ALA A 141 -11.09 1.47 -8.26
CA ALA A 141 -11.35 0.61 -9.41
C ALA A 141 -10.17 -0.32 -9.74
N ILE A 142 -8.94 0.20 -9.72
CA ILE A 142 -7.71 -0.60 -9.86
C ILE A 142 -7.64 -1.66 -8.77
N LEU A 143 -7.83 -1.28 -7.51
CA LEU A 143 -7.82 -2.21 -6.39
C LEU A 143 -8.86 -3.33 -6.55
N ARG A 144 -10.06 -2.99 -7.01
CA ARG A 144 -11.10 -4.00 -7.31
C ARG A 144 -10.63 -4.94 -8.42
N ALA A 145 -10.13 -4.41 -9.53
CA ALA A 145 -9.65 -5.22 -10.64
C ALA A 145 -8.49 -6.15 -10.23
N THR A 146 -7.56 -5.69 -9.40
CA THR A 146 -6.46 -6.51 -8.88
C THR A 146 -6.93 -7.59 -7.89
N ALA A 147 -7.97 -7.30 -7.10
CA ALA A 147 -8.54 -8.25 -6.14
C ALA A 147 -9.50 -9.27 -6.76
N GLU A 148 -10.07 -8.96 -7.94
CA GLU A 148 -11.08 -9.78 -8.63
C GLU A 148 -10.70 -11.26 -8.81
N PRO A 149 -9.46 -11.62 -9.20
CA PRO A 149 -9.05 -13.01 -9.34
C PRO A 149 -9.09 -13.81 -8.03
N TYR A 150 -9.10 -13.13 -6.88
CA TYR A 150 -8.88 -13.74 -5.59
C TYR A 150 -10.15 -14.01 -4.79
N LYS A 151 -11.30 -13.44 -5.15
CA LYS A 151 -12.64 -13.76 -4.64
C LYS A 151 -13.64 -12.88 -5.39
N GLY A 152 -14.35 -13.52 -6.32
CA GLY A 152 -15.28 -12.88 -7.25
C GLY A 152 -16.14 -11.79 -6.62
N ASP A 153 -16.31 -10.74 -7.40
CA ASP A 153 -17.09 -9.52 -7.22
C ASP A 153 -17.20 -8.92 -5.79
N TYR A 154 -16.83 -7.64 -5.70
CA TYR A 154 -17.07 -6.69 -4.59
C TYR A 154 -16.00 -6.48 -3.50
N GLY A 155 -14.82 -6.01 -3.92
CA GLY A 155 -14.06 -4.96 -3.21
C GLY A 155 -13.38 -5.31 -1.87
N TYR A 156 -13.24 -4.31 -0.96
CA TYR A 156 -12.48 -4.43 0.31
C TYR A 156 -12.89 -5.62 1.18
N ARG A 157 -14.14 -6.07 1.08
CA ARG A 157 -14.66 -7.19 1.85
C ARG A 157 -14.03 -8.51 1.39
N SER A 158 -13.88 -8.74 0.09
CA SER A 158 -13.28 -9.95 -0.47
C SER A 158 -11.84 -10.14 0.03
N LEU A 159 -11.09 -9.03 0.18
CA LEU A 159 -9.73 -9.03 0.72
C LEU A 159 -9.69 -9.37 2.22
N LEU A 160 -10.64 -8.86 3.02
CA LEU A 160 -10.78 -9.26 4.43
C LEU A 160 -11.22 -10.71 4.57
N GLU A 161 -12.04 -11.20 3.64
CA GLU A 161 -12.48 -12.59 3.60
C GLU A 161 -11.33 -13.55 3.27
N LEU A 162 -10.30 -13.13 2.54
CA LEU A 162 -9.06 -13.90 2.36
C LEU A 162 -8.34 -14.15 3.69
N GLY A 163 -8.27 -13.15 4.57
CA GLY A 163 -7.61 -13.25 5.87
C GLY A 163 -8.48 -13.78 7.02
N ARG A 164 -9.79 -14.01 6.81
CA ARG A 164 -10.76 -14.29 7.90
C ARG A 164 -10.37 -15.48 8.79
N ASP A 165 -9.85 -16.53 8.17
CA ASP A 165 -9.53 -17.78 8.86
C ASP A 165 -8.05 -17.88 9.27
N VAL A 166 -7.31 -16.80 9.01
CA VAL A 166 -5.86 -16.70 9.20
C VAL A 166 -5.51 -15.62 10.25
N ASP A 167 -6.21 -14.48 10.25
CA ASP A 167 -6.03 -13.38 11.20
C ASP A 167 -7.30 -13.16 12.06
N PRO A 168 -7.24 -13.36 13.39
CA PRO A 168 -8.34 -13.09 14.30
C PRO A 168 -8.91 -11.67 14.22
N ARG A 169 -8.09 -10.67 13.86
CA ARG A 169 -8.51 -9.27 13.69
C ARG A 169 -9.37 -9.09 12.43
N ALA A 170 -9.00 -9.74 11.32
CA ALA A 170 -9.79 -9.76 10.10
C ALA A 170 -11.17 -10.40 10.36
N ARG A 171 -11.21 -11.51 11.10
CA ARG A 171 -12.46 -12.15 11.57
C ARG A 171 -13.33 -11.20 12.39
N ARG A 172 -12.75 -10.53 13.40
CA ARG A 172 -13.47 -9.58 14.27
C ARG A 172 -14.05 -8.40 13.49
N MET A 173 -13.33 -7.87 12.51
CA MET A 173 -13.80 -6.74 11.69
C MET A 173 -14.91 -7.13 10.72
N LEU A 174 -14.84 -8.32 10.12
CA LEU A 174 -15.94 -8.86 9.32
C LEU A 174 -17.22 -9.00 10.15
N GLN A 175 -17.10 -9.42 11.41
CA GLN A 175 -18.24 -9.47 12.35
C GLN A 175 -18.77 -8.07 12.68
N LEU A 176 -17.90 -7.09 12.99
CA LEU A 176 -18.31 -5.71 13.31
C LEU A 176 -19.02 -4.99 12.14
N ARG A 177 -18.54 -5.16 10.91
CA ARG A 177 -19.17 -4.62 9.68
C ARG A 177 -20.54 -5.26 9.41
N TYR A 178 -20.70 -6.53 9.75
CA TYR A 178 -21.98 -7.24 9.63
C TYR A 178 -23.04 -6.71 10.62
N THR A 179 -22.63 -6.35 11.84
CA THR A 179 -23.53 -5.76 12.85
C THR A 179 -23.98 -4.35 12.46
N GLN A 180 -23.08 -3.52 11.92
CA GLN A 180 -23.42 -2.15 11.50
C GLN A 180 -24.36 -2.06 10.29
N SER A 181 -24.35 -3.07 9.41
CA SER A 181 -25.22 -3.11 8.22
C SER A 181 -26.63 -3.64 8.51
N ARG A 182 -26.83 -4.32 9.66
CA ARG A 182 -28.17 -4.73 10.14
C ARG A 182 -28.87 -3.69 11.02
N GLY A 183 -28.13 -2.78 11.67
CA GLY A 183 -28.70 -1.72 12.53
C GLY A 183 -29.20 -0.47 11.79
N ARG A 184 -29.20 -0.46 10.46
CA ARG A 184 -29.69 0.66 9.61
C ARG A 184 -30.91 0.27 8.75
N ARG A 185 -31.64 -0.79 9.12
CA ARG A 185 -32.93 -1.12 8.51
C ARG A 185 -34.04 -0.86 9.52
#